data_AF-A0A965U076-F1
#
_entry.id   AF-A0A965U076-F1
#
_cell.length_a   1.000
_cell.length_b   1.000
_cell.length_c   1.000
_cell.angle_alpha   90.00
_cell.angle_beta   90.00
_cell.angle_gamma   90.00
#
_symmetry.space_group_name_H-M   'P 1'
#
loop_
_entity.id
_entity.type
_entity.pdbx_description
1 polymer ?
#
loop_
_entity_poly.entity_id
_entity_poly.type
_entity_poly.pdbx_seq_one_letter_code
_entity_poly.pdbx_strand_id
1 'polypeptide(L)'
;AQSVETAAHLLGLGSCYVGSPNHEGLAMRDLYDLPDKTYPVLILSLGYPKQELHPMPKLDRSVMVFESHYPKLTDDQIFEAYEQKYAGRTLPLPKNEAARAETLATFRRALATTYPPEQVDEIVRRAEEDGFVNETQRRFGLHYHAADMYELGGEIVDMMAQQGLCPFDAYRKRQGE
;
A
#
# COMPACT_ATOMS: atom_id res chain seq x y z
N ALA A 1 12.60 -13.39 -0.50
CA ALA A 1 11.61 -13.45 -1.61
C ALA A 1 12.18 -12.90 -2.92
N GLN A 2 12.74 -11.68 -2.94
CA GLN A 2 13.29 -11.07 -4.17
C GLN A 2 14.29 -11.93 -4.94
N SER A 3 15.22 -12.60 -4.24
CA SER A 3 16.17 -13.51 -4.91
C SER A 3 15.49 -14.67 -5.67
N VAL A 4 14.36 -15.17 -5.14
CA VAL A 4 13.57 -16.24 -5.80
C VAL A 4 12.84 -15.69 -7.01
N GLU A 5 12.25 -14.50 -6.89
CA GLU A 5 11.62 -13.82 -8.02
C GLU A 5 12.61 -13.57 -9.17
N THR A 6 13.80 -13.06 -8.85
CA THR A 6 14.83 -12.81 -9.84
C THR A 6 15.29 -14.10 -10.51
N ALA A 7 15.49 -15.18 -9.75
CA ALA A 7 15.81 -16.48 -10.32
C ALA A 7 14.68 -17.02 -11.21
N ALA A 8 13.42 -16.89 -10.79
CA ALA A 8 12.26 -17.30 -11.57
C ALA A 8 12.19 -16.54 -12.91
N HIS A 9 12.39 -15.22 -12.90
CA HIS A 9 12.44 -14.40 -14.10
C HIS A 9 13.55 -14.85 -15.06
N LEU A 10 14.76 -15.10 -14.55
CA LEU A 10 15.89 -15.60 -15.35
C LEU A 10 15.63 -17.00 -15.96
N LEU A 11 14.74 -17.78 -15.37
CA LEU A 11 14.29 -19.08 -15.86
C LEU A 11 13.05 -18.99 -16.76
N GLY A 12 12.59 -17.79 -17.11
CA GLY A 12 11.43 -17.56 -17.98
C GLY A 12 10.06 -17.70 -17.29
N LEU A 13 10.03 -17.70 -15.95
CA LEU A 13 8.79 -17.67 -15.18
C LEU A 13 8.38 -16.22 -14.87
N GLY A 14 7.08 -15.98 -14.82
CA GLY A 14 6.48 -14.80 -14.21
C GLY A 14 6.26 -15.00 -12.71
N SER A 15 6.14 -13.90 -11.98
CA SER A 15 5.87 -13.93 -10.55
C SER A 15 4.93 -12.81 -10.09
N CYS A 16 4.21 -13.03 -9.00
CA CYS A 16 3.40 -12.00 -8.34
C CYS A 16 3.50 -12.12 -6.82
N TYR A 17 3.84 -11.01 -6.16
CA TYR A 17 3.78 -10.88 -4.71
C TYR A 17 2.33 -10.71 -4.24
N VAL A 18 1.93 -11.50 -3.25
CA VAL A 18 0.62 -11.40 -2.59
C VAL A 18 0.87 -11.06 -1.13
N GLY A 19 0.53 -9.82 -0.74
CA GLY A 19 0.76 -9.28 0.61
C GLY A 19 -0.42 -9.43 1.57
N SER A 20 -1.60 -9.86 1.10
CA SER A 20 -2.76 -10.10 1.97
C SER A 20 -2.54 -11.14 3.08
N PRO A 21 -1.69 -12.19 2.95
CA PRO A 21 -1.40 -13.13 4.04
C PRO A 21 -1.00 -12.47 5.35
N ASN A 22 -0.34 -11.30 5.26
CA ASN A 22 0.11 -10.55 6.43
C ASN A 22 -1.04 -10.11 7.33
N HIS A 23 -2.23 -9.86 6.78
CA HIS A 23 -3.43 -9.46 7.54
C HIS A 23 -4.25 -10.67 8.03
N GLU A 24 -3.91 -11.88 7.56
CA GLU A 24 -4.65 -13.12 7.83
C GLU A 24 -3.78 -14.12 8.61
N GLY A 25 -2.85 -13.61 9.43
CA GLY A 25 -1.75 -14.39 10.00
C GLY A 25 -2.19 -15.64 10.75
N LEU A 26 -3.27 -15.57 11.53
CA LEU A 26 -3.80 -16.72 12.29
C LEU A 26 -4.50 -17.74 11.38
N ALA A 27 -5.30 -17.29 10.43
CA ALA A 27 -5.94 -18.17 9.46
C ALA A 27 -4.90 -18.90 8.60
N MET A 28 -3.82 -18.20 8.23
CA MET A 28 -2.70 -18.78 7.48
C MET A 28 -1.88 -19.76 8.32
N ARG A 29 -1.70 -19.50 9.63
CA ARG A 29 -1.11 -20.46 10.56
C ARG A 29 -1.89 -21.77 10.56
N ASP A 30 -3.20 -21.69 10.74
CA ASP A 30 -4.07 -22.86 10.82
C ASP A 30 -4.14 -23.63 9.49
N LEU A 31 -4.17 -22.91 8.36
CA LEU A 31 -4.23 -23.50 7.04
C LEU A 31 -2.96 -24.27 6.66
N TYR A 32 -1.79 -23.75 7.01
CA TYR A 32 -0.49 -24.31 6.62
C TYR A 32 0.23 -25.07 7.74
N ASP A 33 -0.42 -25.26 8.90
CA ASP A 33 0.17 -25.87 10.10
C ASP A 33 1.51 -25.21 10.45
N LEU A 34 1.52 -23.87 10.46
CA LEU A 34 2.75 -23.12 10.70
C LEU A 34 3.19 -23.29 12.17
N PRO A 35 4.45 -23.64 12.42
CA PRO A 35 4.94 -23.86 13.78
C PRO A 35 5.07 -22.53 14.54
N ASP A 36 5.19 -22.64 15.87
CA ASP A 36 5.49 -21.51 16.73
C ASP A 36 6.71 -20.72 16.22
N LYS A 37 6.68 -19.40 16.45
CA LYS A 37 7.71 -18.45 16.02
C LYS A 37 7.85 -18.32 14.50
N THR A 38 6.77 -18.54 13.76
CA THR A 38 6.68 -18.22 12.34
C THR A 38 5.54 -17.24 12.07
N TYR A 39 5.61 -16.50 10.96
CA TYR A 39 4.56 -15.58 10.55
C TYR A 39 4.51 -15.46 9.01
N PRO A 40 3.33 -15.56 8.38
CA PRO A 40 3.19 -15.52 6.93
C PRO A 40 3.12 -14.08 6.41
N VAL A 41 4.26 -13.49 6.11
CA VAL A 41 4.34 -12.09 5.62
C VAL A 41 3.82 -11.92 4.19
N LEU A 42 4.08 -12.89 3.31
CA LEU A 42 3.64 -12.84 1.91
C LEU A 42 3.62 -14.23 1.27
N ILE A 43 2.93 -14.33 0.14
CA ILE A 43 3.03 -15.44 -0.80
C ILE A 43 3.65 -14.93 -2.10
N LEU A 44 4.52 -15.73 -2.72
CA LEU A 44 5.06 -15.50 -4.05
C LEU A 44 4.46 -16.52 -5.02
N SER A 45 3.56 -16.08 -5.90
CA SER A 45 3.02 -16.93 -6.96
C SER A 45 3.99 -16.98 -8.13
N LEU A 46 4.24 -18.16 -8.69
CA LEU A 46 5.14 -18.38 -9.84
C LEU A 46 4.40 -19.16 -10.94
N GLY A 47 4.71 -18.88 -12.20
CA GLY A 47 4.15 -19.64 -13.32
C GLY A 47 4.61 -19.15 -14.69
N TYR A 48 4.29 -19.91 -15.73
CA TYR A 48 4.58 -19.48 -17.11
C TYR A 48 3.62 -18.36 -17.52
N PRO A 49 4.14 -17.19 -17.94
CA PRO A 49 3.30 -16.06 -18.31
C PRO A 49 2.49 -16.39 -19.56
N LYS A 50 1.17 -16.16 -19.53
CA LYS A 50 0.30 -16.28 -20.71
C LYS A 50 0.41 -15.08 -21.65
N GLN A 51 0.89 -13.96 -21.14
CA GLN A 51 1.02 -12.68 -21.84
C GLN A 51 2.29 -12.00 -21.36
N GLU A 52 2.93 -11.25 -22.26
CA GLU A 52 4.05 -10.40 -21.90
C GLU A 52 3.54 -9.20 -21.07
N LEU A 53 4.21 -8.92 -19.95
CA LEU A 53 3.88 -7.79 -19.09
C LEU A 53 4.86 -6.65 -19.35
N HIS A 54 4.34 -5.46 -19.63
CA HIS A 54 5.18 -4.28 -19.79
C HIS A 54 5.56 -3.69 -18.42
N PRO A 55 6.84 -3.34 -18.20
CA PRO A 55 7.26 -2.65 -17.00
C PRO A 55 6.50 -1.35 -16.82
N MET A 56 5.93 -1.16 -15.63
CA MET A 56 5.35 0.11 -15.24
C MET A 56 6.45 1.14 -14.96
N PRO A 57 6.31 2.41 -15.41
CA PRO A 57 7.23 3.47 -15.05
C PRO A 57 7.43 3.55 -13.53
N LYS A 58 8.67 3.72 -13.10
CA LYS A 58 9.02 4.04 -11.71
C LYS A 58 9.07 5.56 -11.55
N LEU A 59 9.18 6.03 -10.31
CA LEU A 59 9.50 7.44 -10.10
C LEU A 59 10.89 7.71 -10.68
N ASP A 60 11.17 8.97 -11.03
CA ASP A 60 12.50 9.33 -11.52
C ASP A 60 13.56 9.10 -10.43
N ARG A 61 14.78 8.76 -10.85
CA ARG A 61 15.88 8.50 -9.91
C ARG A 61 16.20 9.73 -9.06
N SER A 62 16.03 10.95 -9.58
CA SER A 62 16.28 12.21 -8.88
C SER A 62 15.42 12.42 -7.63
N VAL A 63 14.25 11.76 -7.56
CA VAL A 63 13.36 11.81 -6.39
C VAL A 63 13.42 10.54 -5.53
N MET A 64 14.29 9.58 -5.86
CA MET A 64 14.48 8.33 -5.11
C MET A 64 15.90 8.13 -4.57
N VAL A 65 16.91 8.74 -5.19
CA VAL A 65 18.32 8.59 -4.83
C VAL A 65 18.90 9.95 -4.46
N PHE A 66 19.30 10.08 -3.20
CA PHE A 66 19.84 11.32 -2.66
C PHE A 66 21.28 11.13 -2.22
N GLU A 67 22.11 12.16 -2.45
CA GLU A 67 23.50 12.19 -2.03
C GLU A 67 23.62 12.92 -0.69
N SER A 68 24.30 12.27 0.26
CA SER A 68 24.66 12.79 1.60
C SER A 68 23.49 13.05 2.56
N HIS A 69 22.40 13.68 2.12
CA HIS A 69 21.30 14.11 2.97
C HIS A 69 19.97 14.06 2.22
N TYR A 70 18.89 13.80 2.96
CA TYR A 70 17.53 13.82 2.44
C TYR A 70 17.10 15.27 2.15
N PRO A 71 16.77 15.64 0.90
CA PRO A 71 16.41 17.00 0.57
C PRO A 71 15.00 17.34 1.07
N LYS A 72 14.75 18.62 1.34
CA LYS A 72 13.39 19.12 1.52
C LYS A 72 12.76 19.34 0.13
N LEU A 73 11.93 18.40 -0.31
CA LEU A 73 11.16 18.52 -1.54
C LEU A 73 9.98 19.48 -1.33
N THR A 74 9.67 20.29 -2.34
CA THR A 74 8.43 21.08 -2.36
C THR A 74 7.26 20.23 -2.84
N ASP A 75 6.03 20.63 -2.51
CA ASP A 75 4.82 19.95 -2.98
C ASP A 75 4.78 19.88 -4.51
N ASP A 76 5.14 20.96 -5.20
CA ASP A 76 5.22 20.99 -6.68
C ASP A 76 6.18 19.95 -7.24
N GLN A 77 7.36 19.77 -6.61
CA GLN A 77 8.33 18.75 -7.04
C GLN A 77 7.78 17.33 -6.85
N ILE A 78 7.06 17.10 -5.75
CA ILE A 78 6.42 15.81 -5.48
C ILE A 78 5.31 15.57 -6.49
N PHE A 79 4.42 16.54 -6.72
CA PHE A 79 3.32 16.41 -7.67
C PHE A 79 3.83 16.16 -9.08
N GLU A 80 4.80 16.93 -9.56
CA GLU A 80 5.40 16.73 -10.88
C GLU A 80 5.97 15.32 -11.04
N ALA A 81 6.67 14.78 -10.03
CA ALA A 81 7.21 13.42 -10.10
C ALA A 81 6.12 12.34 -10.16
N TYR A 82 5.00 12.53 -9.45
CA TYR A 82 3.86 11.62 -9.50
C TYR A 82 3.08 11.75 -10.82
N GLU A 83 2.92 12.96 -11.35
CA GLU A 83 2.34 13.19 -12.67
C GLU A 83 3.18 12.55 -13.76
N GLN A 84 4.51 12.71 -13.78
CA GLN A 84 5.39 12.03 -14.73
C GLN A 84 5.22 10.50 -14.74
N LYS A 85 4.95 9.91 -13.57
CA LYS A 85 4.76 8.47 -13.43
C LYS A 85 3.35 8.00 -13.81
N TYR A 86 2.33 8.76 -13.45
CA TYR A 86 0.94 8.31 -13.47
C TYR A 86 0.02 9.13 -14.39
N ALA A 87 0.53 10.13 -15.10
CA ALA A 87 -0.25 11.04 -15.95
C ALA A 87 -1.28 10.30 -16.80
N GLY A 88 -2.51 10.81 -16.79
CA GLY A 88 -3.64 10.28 -17.55
C GLY A 88 -4.27 9.00 -16.98
N ARG A 89 -3.79 8.47 -15.85
CA ARG A 89 -4.42 7.32 -15.18
C ARG A 89 -5.44 7.79 -14.15
N THR A 90 -6.66 7.32 -14.31
CA THR A 90 -7.79 7.64 -13.44
C THR A 90 -8.53 6.38 -13.03
N LEU A 91 -9.20 6.44 -11.87
CA LEU A 91 -10.20 5.48 -11.44
C LEU A 91 -11.58 6.13 -11.54
N PRO A 92 -12.42 5.72 -12.50
CA PRO A 92 -13.79 6.21 -12.58
C PRO A 92 -14.56 5.89 -11.30
N LEU A 93 -15.36 6.86 -10.84
CA LEU A 93 -16.26 6.61 -9.73
C LEU A 93 -17.37 5.62 -10.16
N PRO A 94 -17.89 4.81 -9.23
CA PRO A 94 -18.99 3.92 -9.53
C PRO A 94 -20.22 4.66 -10.10
N LYS A 95 -20.87 4.06 -11.10
CA LYS A 95 -22.14 4.58 -11.64
C LYS A 95 -23.29 4.42 -10.66
N ASN A 96 -23.29 3.31 -9.91
CA ASN A 96 -24.25 3.05 -8.85
C ASN A 96 -24.07 4.09 -7.73
N GLU A 97 -25.16 4.74 -7.34
CA GLU A 97 -25.15 5.85 -6.40
C GLU A 97 -24.67 5.44 -5.00
N ALA A 98 -25.12 4.28 -4.49
CA ALA A 98 -24.71 3.77 -3.19
C ALA A 98 -23.20 3.46 -3.16
N ALA A 99 -22.71 2.75 -4.17
CA ALA A 99 -21.28 2.43 -4.27
C ALA A 99 -20.40 3.68 -4.47
N ARG A 100 -20.91 4.71 -5.17
CA ARG A 100 -20.23 5.99 -5.33
C ARG A 100 -20.14 6.72 -3.99
N ALA A 101 -21.26 6.81 -3.26
CA ALA A 101 -21.30 7.44 -1.94
C ALA A 101 -20.33 6.75 -0.96
N GLU A 102 -20.28 5.41 -0.95
CA GLU A 102 -19.33 4.64 -0.14
C GLU A 102 -17.87 4.94 -0.53
N THR A 103 -17.56 4.95 -1.82
CA THR A 103 -16.21 5.27 -2.32
C THR A 103 -15.77 6.68 -1.89
N LEU A 104 -16.65 7.66 -2.03
CA LEU A 104 -16.37 9.05 -1.63
C LEU A 104 -16.26 9.20 -0.11
N ALA A 105 -17.03 8.44 0.67
CA ALA A 105 -16.93 8.41 2.12
C ALA A 105 -15.58 7.83 2.59
N THR A 106 -15.12 6.74 1.97
CA THR A 106 -13.78 6.19 2.20
C THR A 106 -12.71 7.21 1.82
N PHE A 107 -12.81 7.81 0.63
CA PHE A 107 -11.84 8.82 0.19
C PHE A 107 -11.74 10.01 1.17
N ARG A 108 -12.89 10.51 1.64
CA ARG A 108 -13.00 11.56 2.65
C ARG A 108 -12.30 11.18 3.96
N ARG A 109 -12.50 9.95 4.46
CA ARG A 109 -11.87 9.48 5.70
C ARG A 109 -10.35 9.53 5.60
N ALA A 110 -9.78 9.09 4.49
CA ALA A 110 -8.34 9.17 4.27
C ALA A 110 -7.84 10.63 4.28
N LEU A 111 -8.51 11.52 3.55
CA LEU A 111 -8.12 12.94 3.48
C LEU A 111 -8.17 13.64 4.84
N ALA A 112 -9.17 13.31 5.67
CA ALA A 112 -9.35 13.89 7.01
C ALA A 112 -8.23 13.56 8.01
N THR A 113 -7.36 12.60 7.70
CA THR A 113 -6.15 12.32 8.51
C THR A 113 -5.09 13.41 8.39
N THR A 114 -5.13 14.21 7.33
CA THR A 114 -4.07 15.14 6.95
C THR A 114 -4.60 16.57 6.72
N TYR A 115 -5.76 16.70 6.08
CA TYR A 115 -6.31 17.98 5.66
C TYR A 115 -7.44 18.48 6.57
N PRO A 116 -7.60 19.80 6.74
CA PRO A 116 -8.72 20.38 7.46
C PRO A 116 -10.04 20.19 6.69
N PRO A 117 -11.20 20.21 7.39
CA PRO A 117 -12.49 19.82 6.82
C PRO A 117 -12.88 20.55 5.53
N GLU A 118 -12.60 21.85 5.43
CA GLU A 118 -12.92 22.67 4.26
C GLU A 118 -12.16 22.22 3.00
N GLN A 119 -10.91 21.80 3.15
CA GLN A 119 -10.10 21.28 2.05
C GLN A 119 -10.56 19.87 1.67
N VAL A 120 -10.92 19.05 2.65
CA VAL A 120 -11.48 17.72 2.39
C VAL A 120 -12.77 17.83 1.56
N ASP A 121 -13.68 18.72 1.94
CA ASP A 121 -14.92 18.99 1.21
C ASP A 121 -14.66 19.43 -0.22
N GLU A 122 -13.71 20.34 -0.42
CA GLU A 122 -13.34 20.81 -1.74
C GLU A 122 -12.78 19.69 -2.63
N ILE A 123 -11.85 18.88 -2.10
CA ILE A 123 -11.21 17.78 -2.85
C ILE A 123 -12.24 16.72 -3.23
N VAL A 124 -13.12 16.34 -2.30
CA VAL A 124 -14.17 15.33 -2.55
C VAL A 124 -15.18 15.84 -3.57
N ARG A 125 -15.61 17.10 -3.47
CA ARG A 125 -16.52 17.72 -4.45
C ARG A 125 -15.90 17.72 -5.85
N ARG A 126 -14.63 18.10 -5.99
CA ARG A 126 -13.94 18.07 -7.29
C ARG A 126 -13.88 16.67 -7.88
N ALA A 127 -13.54 15.65 -7.10
CA ALA A 127 -13.52 14.27 -7.56
C ALA A 127 -14.91 13.78 -8.03
N GLU A 128 -15.98 14.21 -7.35
CA GLU A 128 -17.35 13.89 -7.75
C GLU A 128 -17.75 14.61 -9.06
N GLU A 129 -17.39 15.89 -9.21
CA GLU A 129 -17.62 16.67 -10.44
C GLU A 129 -16.86 16.11 -11.65
N ASP A 130 -15.60 15.72 -11.44
CA ASP A 130 -14.76 15.09 -12.47
C ASP A 130 -15.24 13.66 -12.80
N GLY A 131 -15.95 13.02 -11.87
CA GLY A 131 -16.44 11.65 -12.00
C GLY A 131 -15.35 10.58 -11.86
N PHE A 132 -14.15 10.94 -11.41
CA PHE A 132 -13.02 10.05 -11.17
C PHE A 132 -12.10 10.58 -10.07
N VAL A 133 -11.24 9.71 -9.57
CA VAL A 133 -10.03 10.11 -8.83
C VAL A 133 -8.79 9.80 -9.66
N ASN A 134 -7.78 10.66 -9.61
CA ASN A 134 -6.50 10.37 -10.26
C ASN A 134 -5.75 9.24 -9.52
N GLU A 135 -4.71 8.69 -10.13
CA GLU A 135 -3.98 7.55 -9.55
C GLU A 135 -3.31 7.87 -8.20
N THR A 136 -2.88 9.12 -7.96
CA THR A 136 -2.32 9.55 -6.66
C THR A 136 -3.40 9.55 -5.58
N GLN A 137 -4.55 10.16 -5.87
CA GLN A 137 -5.72 10.18 -4.99
C GLN A 137 -6.24 8.77 -4.72
N ARG A 138 -6.29 7.89 -5.73
CA ARG A 138 -6.64 6.48 -5.55
C ARG A 138 -5.65 5.80 -4.61
N ARG A 139 -4.34 5.94 -4.84
CA ARG A 139 -3.31 5.25 -4.05
C ARG A 139 -3.36 5.62 -2.59
N PHE A 140 -3.37 6.92 -2.27
CA PHE A 140 -3.28 7.37 -0.88
C PHE A 140 -4.65 7.60 -0.23
N GLY A 141 -5.70 7.75 -1.03
CA GLY A 141 -7.05 8.00 -0.55
C GLY A 141 -7.95 6.76 -0.49
N LEU A 142 -7.68 5.73 -1.30
CA LEU A 142 -8.52 4.53 -1.37
C LEU A 142 -7.76 3.21 -1.15
N HIS A 143 -6.52 3.11 -1.63
CA HIS A 143 -5.78 1.84 -1.59
C HIS A 143 -4.92 1.69 -0.32
N TYR A 144 -4.10 2.70 -0.02
CA TYR A 144 -3.29 2.79 1.19
C TYR A 144 -3.97 3.77 2.16
N HIS A 145 -5.14 3.36 2.65
CA HIS A 145 -6.02 4.22 3.44
C HIS A 145 -5.37 4.58 4.79
N ALA A 146 -4.84 5.81 4.88
CA ALA A 146 -4.02 6.25 6.01
C ALA A 146 -4.71 6.10 7.37
N ALA A 147 -6.04 6.21 7.44
CA ALA A 147 -6.77 6.07 8.70
C ALA A 147 -6.76 4.64 9.25
N ASP A 148 -6.62 3.63 8.38
CA ASP A 148 -6.74 2.22 8.77
C ASP A 148 -5.36 1.58 9.02
N MET A 149 -4.31 2.12 8.39
CA MET A 149 -2.96 1.53 8.41
C MET A 149 -2.37 1.39 9.83
N TYR A 150 -2.69 2.31 10.75
CA TYR A 150 -2.20 2.22 12.13
C TYR A 150 -2.86 1.08 12.91
N GLU A 151 -4.19 0.97 12.81
CA GLU A 151 -4.98 -0.09 13.47
C GLU A 151 -4.59 -1.47 12.93
N LEU A 152 -4.54 -1.62 11.60
CA LEU A 152 -4.11 -2.86 10.95
C LEU A 152 -2.69 -3.28 11.36
N GLY A 153 -1.78 -2.31 11.54
CA GLY A 153 -0.43 -2.58 12.04
C GLY A 153 -0.43 -3.16 13.46
N GLY A 154 -1.29 -2.66 14.34
CA GLY A 154 -1.45 -3.18 15.71
C GLY A 154 -1.95 -4.62 15.72
N GLU A 155 -2.98 -4.93 14.93
CA GLU A 155 -3.52 -6.29 14.80
C GLU A 155 -2.48 -7.29 14.32
N ILE A 156 -1.63 -6.91 13.36
CA ILE A 156 -0.52 -7.74 12.89
C ILE A 156 0.47 -8.05 14.02
N VAL A 157 0.84 -7.05 14.81
CA VAL A 157 1.75 -7.22 15.95
C VAL A 157 1.15 -8.14 17.01
N ASP A 158 -0.16 -8.01 17.28
CA ASP A 158 -0.85 -8.88 18.23
C ASP A 158 -0.93 -10.33 17.72
N MET A 159 -1.19 -10.53 16.44
CA MET A 159 -1.14 -11.86 15.82
C MET A 159 0.27 -12.47 15.84
N MET A 160 1.32 -11.66 15.66
CA MET A 160 2.71 -12.11 15.80
C MET A 160 2.99 -12.52 17.24
N ALA A 161 2.55 -11.75 18.24
CA ALA A 161 2.75 -12.06 19.65
C ALA A 161 2.07 -13.38 20.05
N GLN A 162 0.88 -13.66 19.52
CA GLN A 162 0.20 -14.95 19.70
C GLN A 162 0.97 -16.15 19.13
N GLN A 163 1.88 -15.91 18.18
CA GLN A 163 2.80 -16.92 17.63
C GLN A 163 4.18 -16.87 18.30
N GLY A 164 4.32 -16.17 19.43
CA GLY A 164 5.57 -16.03 20.16
C GLY A 164 6.61 -15.12 19.49
N LEU A 165 6.17 -14.26 18.57
CA LEU A 165 7.00 -13.26 17.89
C LEU A 165 6.69 -11.87 18.45
N CYS A 166 7.60 -11.34 19.26
CA CYS A 166 7.46 -10.01 19.84
C CYS A 166 8.61 -9.10 19.37
N PRO A 167 8.57 -8.61 18.11
CA PRO A 167 9.70 -7.90 17.49
C PRO A 167 10.10 -6.60 18.21
N PHE A 168 9.20 -6.03 19.02
CA PHE A 168 9.43 -4.78 19.74
C PHE A 168 9.71 -4.95 21.24
N ASP A 169 9.72 -6.17 21.78
CA ASP A 169 9.95 -6.40 23.22
C ASP A 169 11.31 -5.90 23.69
N ALA A 170 12.35 -6.08 22.85
CA ALA A 170 13.69 -5.59 23.16
C ALA A 170 13.76 -4.05 23.23
N TYR A 171 12.87 -3.35 22.51
CA TYR A 171 12.76 -1.90 22.54
C TYR A 171 11.99 -1.42 23.77
N ARG A 172 10.82 -2.03 24.06
CA ARG A 172 9.99 -1.71 25.24
C ARG A 172 10.76 -1.88 26.56
N LYS A 173 11.47 -3.01 26.70
CA LYS A 173 12.35 -3.27 27.85
C LYS A 173 13.45 -2.22 28.06
N ARG A 174 13.93 -1.55 27.01
CA ARG A 174 14.92 -0.46 27.13
C ARG A 174 14.30 0.87 27.55
N GLN A 175 13.03 1.09 27.24
CA GLN A 175 12.29 2.28 27.63
C GLN A 175 11.72 2.20 29.07
N GLY A 176 11.83 1.03 29.71
CA GLY A 176 11.30 0.81 31.06
C GLY A 176 9.80 0.52 31.10
N GLU A 177 9.21 0.18 29.94
CA GLU A 177 7.84 -0.33 29.78
C GLU A 177 7.80 -1.86 29.84
#